data_AF-A0A9P0FEL0-F1
#
_entry.id   AF-A0A9P0FEL0-F1
#
_cell.length_a   1.000
_cell.length_b   1.000
_cell.length_c   1.000
_cell.angle_alpha   90.00
_cell.angle_beta   90.00
_cell.angle_gamma   90.00
#
_symmetry.space_group_name_H-M   'P 1'
#
loop_
_entity.id
_entity.type
_entity.pdbx_description
1 polymer ?
#
loop_
_entity_poly.entity_id
_entity_poly.type
_entity_poly.pdbx_seq_one_letter_code
_entity_poly.pdbx_strand_id
1 'polypeptide(L)'
;MGSKKLNINNVFVTVGTTKFKKLIETILCPEIIDILIQLEVKKVILQVGNDWSIGHNCSKYINYQITVEEEESKITYTNPCGGEIVFECVKYLENFLETIQQNDLIISHAGAGTCLEVLNQNKPLIVVINEDLMNNHQTELAKQLEADELAFCSNCDTLKNVLKDIKPRKPYIVGDKNVFGKYLDQCMGFV
;
A
#
# COMPACT_ATOMS: atom_id res chain seq x y z
N MET A 1 12.10 -4.22 26.59
CA MET A 1 12.51 -3.22 25.58
C MET A 1 11.29 -2.90 24.75
N GLY A 2 10.70 -1.71 24.94
CA GLY A 2 9.50 -1.32 24.20
C GLY A 2 9.83 -1.19 22.72
N SER A 3 9.24 -2.04 21.89
CA SER A 3 9.32 -1.94 20.44
C SER A 3 8.92 -0.52 20.04
N LYS A 4 9.82 0.25 19.42
CA LYS A 4 9.46 1.56 18.86
C LYS A 4 8.32 1.33 17.86
N LYS A 5 7.11 1.78 18.22
CA LYS A 5 5.96 1.78 17.32
C LYS A 5 6.31 2.70 16.14
N LEU A 6 6.10 2.23 14.92
CA LEU A 6 6.26 3.06 13.73
C LEU A 6 5.26 4.21 13.83
N ASN A 7 5.71 5.45 13.61
CA ASN A 7 4.81 6.59 13.51
C ASN A 7 4.33 6.67 12.06
N ILE A 8 3.07 6.29 11.82
CA ILE A 8 2.52 6.17 10.47
C ILE A 8 1.38 7.18 10.35
N ASN A 9 1.70 8.39 9.86
CA ASN A 9 0.69 9.42 9.68
C ASN A 9 0.10 9.37 8.28
N ASN A 10 0.93 9.09 7.28
CA ASN A 10 0.56 9.09 5.87
C ASN A 10 0.81 7.72 5.24
N VAL A 11 -0.21 7.15 4.60
CA VAL A 11 -0.13 5.87 3.89
C VAL A 11 -0.33 6.11 2.41
N PHE A 12 0.51 5.51 1.58
CA PHE A 12 0.33 5.52 0.13
C PHE A 12 0.04 4.11 -0.38
N VAL A 13 -1.09 3.95 -1.07
CA VAL A 13 -1.51 2.69 -1.68
C VAL A 13 -1.37 2.81 -3.19
N THR A 14 -0.66 1.86 -3.81
CA THR A 14 -0.49 1.82 -5.27
C THR A 14 -0.74 0.45 -5.87
N VAL A 15 -1.51 0.43 -6.96
CA VAL A 15 -1.77 -0.78 -7.75
C VAL A 15 -0.88 -0.89 -8.99
N GLY A 16 0.06 0.05 -9.18
CA GLY A 16 0.92 0.14 -10.36
C GLY A 16 0.13 0.32 -11.66
N THR A 17 0.60 -0.29 -12.74
CA THR A 17 -0.08 -0.30 -14.05
C THR A 17 -1.21 -1.33 -14.15
N THR A 18 -1.41 -2.13 -13.10
CA THR A 18 -2.44 -3.18 -13.06
C THR A 18 -3.71 -2.68 -12.38
N LYS A 19 -4.87 -3.15 -12.86
CA LYS A 19 -6.14 -2.92 -12.19
C LYS A 19 -6.25 -3.88 -11.01
N PHE A 20 -6.24 -3.36 -9.79
CA PHE A 20 -6.42 -4.18 -8.58
C PHE A 20 -7.50 -3.58 -7.67
N LYS A 21 -8.73 -3.57 -8.19
CA LYS A 21 -9.90 -3.03 -7.49
C LYS A 21 -10.12 -3.67 -6.11
N LYS A 22 -9.90 -4.98 -5.99
CA LYS A 22 -10.04 -5.73 -4.73
C LYS A 22 -9.17 -5.16 -3.60
N LEU A 23 -7.95 -4.70 -3.91
CA LEU A 23 -7.09 -4.03 -2.91
C LEU A 23 -7.72 -2.72 -2.43
N ILE A 24 -8.19 -1.88 -3.35
CA ILE A 24 -8.81 -0.60 -2.99
C ILE A 24 -10.06 -0.83 -2.14
N GLU A 25 -10.92 -1.78 -2.52
CA GLU A 25 -12.11 -2.16 -1.74
C GLU A 25 -11.73 -2.71 -0.36
N THR A 26 -10.65 -3.49 -0.26
CA THR A 26 -10.13 -4.00 1.02
C THR A 26 -9.67 -2.86 1.92
N ILE A 27 -8.91 -1.89 1.40
CA ILE A 27 -8.46 -0.72 2.17
C ILE A 27 -9.63 0.11 2.67
N LEU A 28 -10.70 0.20 1.88
CA LEU A 28 -11.92 0.93 2.21
C LEU A 28 -12.92 0.13 3.06
N CYS A 29 -12.59 -1.11 3.46
CA CYS A 29 -13.41 -1.86 4.40
C CYS A 29 -13.35 -1.25 5.80
N PRO A 30 -14.48 -1.10 6.52
CA PRO A 30 -14.51 -0.46 7.84
C PRO A 30 -13.51 -1.06 8.84
N GLU A 31 -13.33 -2.39 8.82
CA GLU A 31 -12.35 -3.06 9.67
C GLU A 31 -10.91 -2.58 9.43
N ILE A 32 -10.52 -2.36 8.17
CA ILE A 32 -9.18 -1.85 7.83
C ILE A 32 -9.07 -0.37 8.17
N ILE A 33 -10.10 0.42 7.87
CA ILE A 33 -10.13 1.84 8.19
C ILE A 33 -9.97 2.06 9.70
N ASP A 34 -10.68 1.29 10.52
CA ASP A 34 -10.57 1.37 11.98
C ASP A 34 -9.16 0.99 12.47
N ILE A 35 -8.51 0.01 11.85
CA ILE A 35 -7.11 -0.33 12.14
C ILE A 35 -6.19 0.85 11.77
N LEU A 36 -6.38 1.48 10.62
CA LEU A 36 -5.59 2.65 10.20
C LEU A 36 -5.77 3.82 11.19
N ILE A 37 -6.99 4.08 11.64
CA ILE A 37 -7.28 5.08 12.68
C ILE A 37 -6.59 4.73 14.01
N GLN A 38 -6.59 3.46 14.42
CA GLN A 38 -5.87 2.98 15.62
C GLN A 38 -4.34 3.08 15.50
N LEU A 39 -3.82 3.05 14.27
CA LEU A 39 -2.43 3.33 13.95
C LEU A 39 -2.13 4.83 13.86
N GLU A 40 -3.13 5.69 14.12
CA GLU A 40 -3.05 7.16 14.09
C GLU A 40 -2.82 7.73 12.69
N VAL A 41 -3.09 6.94 11.65
CA VAL A 41 -3.04 7.38 10.25
C VAL A 41 -4.05 8.49 10.04
N LYS A 42 -3.59 9.59 9.43
CA LYS A 42 -4.39 10.78 9.12
C LYS A 42 -4.78 10.84 7.66
N LYS A 43 -3.89 10.38 6.78
CA LYS A 43 -4.08 10.46 5.33
C LYS A 43 -3.72 9.16 4.64
N VAL A 44 -4.55 8.76 3.69
CA VAL A 44 -4.30 7.65 2.78
C VAL A 44 -4.42 8.15 1.35
N ILE A 45 -3.34 8.06 0.59
CA ILE A 45 -3.35 8.35 -0.85
C ILE A 45 -3.56 7.03 -1.59
N LEU A 46 -4.61 6.95 -2.40
CA LEU A 46 -4.95 5.80 -3.21
C LEU A 46 -4.62 6.09 -4.67
N GLN A 47 -3.58 5.46 -5.22
CA GLN A 47 -3.37 5.45 -6.66
C GLN A 47 -4.32 4.44 -7.31
N VAL A 48 -5.20 4.93 -8.18
CA VAL A 48 -6.27 4.14 -8.79
C VAL A 48 -6.25 4.25 -10.32
N GLY A 49 -6.76 3.23 -11.02
CA GLY A 49 -6.88 3.26 -12.47
C GLY A 49 -7.92 4.26 -12.96
N ASN A 50 -7.87 4.63 -14.25
CA ASN A 50 -8.81 5.58 -14.87
C ASN A 50 -10.28 5.17 -14.77
N ASP A 51 -10.54 3.88 -14.56
CA ASP A 51 -11.86 3.28 -14.42
C ASP A 51 -12.40 3.25 -12.98
N TRP A 52 -11.69 3.87 -12.03
CA TRP A 52 -12.12 3.95 -10.64
C TRP A 52 -12.26 5.40 -10.16
N SER A 53 -13.39 5.68 -9.50
CA SER A 53 -13.61 6.91 -8.74
C SER A 53 -14.27 6.59 -7.40
N ILE A 54 -14.04 7.47 -6.43
CA ILE A 54 -14.51 7.29 -5.05
C ILE A 54 -16.03 7.49 -4.94
N GLY A 55 -16.62 8.43 -5.69
CA GLY A 55 -18.01 8.88 -5.48
C GLY A 55 -19.06 7.78 -5.61
N HIS A 56 -19.04 7.02 -6.71
CA HIS A 56 -20.07 6.01 -6.97
C HIS A 56 -19.85 4.66 -6.26
N ASN A 57 -18.63 4.34 -5.81
CA ASN A 57 -18.30 3.02 -5.28
C ASN A 57 -18.12 2.96 -3.77
N CYS A 58 -17.81 4.07 -3.08
CA CYS A 58 -17.51 4.04 -1.65
C CYS A 58 -18.76 3.93 -0.76
N SER A 59 -19.91 4.42 -1.22
CA SER A 59 -21.17 4.38 -0.46
C SER A 59 -21.70 2.96 -0.19
N LYS A 60 -21.25 1.96 -0.96
CA LYS A 60 -21.59 0.55 -0.74
C LYS A 60 -20.78 -0.11 0.39
N TYR A 61 -19.62 0.43 0.71
CA TYR A 61 -18.65 -0.22 1.60
C TYR A 61 -18.56 0.46 2.97
N ILE A 62 -19.24 1.58 3.16
CA ILE A 62 -19.08 2.44 4.33
C ILE A 62 -20.47 2.81 4.89
N ASN A 63 -20.76 2.34 6.10
CA ASN A 63 -22.01 2.63 6.83
C ASN A 63 -21.99 3.97 7.62
N TYR A 64 -20.97 4.81 7.42
CA TYR A 64 -20.68 5.96 8.28
C TYR A 64 -20.63 7.29 7.50
N GLN A 65 -20.50 8.42 8.22
CA GLN A 65 -20.50 9.76 7.64
C GLN A 65 -19.29 9.94 6.71
N ILE A 66 -19.58 10.12 5.41
CA ILE A 66 -18.59 10.48 4.41
C ILE A 66 -18.88 11.91 3.96
N THR A 67 -17.84 12.73 3.97
CA THR A 67 -17.86 14.01 3.25
C THR A 67 -17.00 13.83 2.01
N VAL A 68 -17.61 13.98 0.83
CA VAL A 68 -16.92 13.96 -0.45
C VAL A 68 -16.57 15.41 -0.81
N GLU A 69 -15.28 15.69 -0.97
CA GLU A 69 -14.76 17.00 -1.37
C GLU A 69 -14.14 16.89 -2.77
N GLU A 70 -14.20 17.97 -3.56
CA GLU A 70 -13.49 18.16 -4.84
C GLU A 70 -13.58 16.98 -5.85
N GLU A 71 -14.42 17.12 -6.88
CA GLU A 71 -14.49 16.20 -8.05
C GLU A 71 -14.52 14.68 -7.73
N GLU A 72 -15.07 14.28 -6.57
CA GLU A 72 -15.07 12.88 -6.10
C GLU A 72 -13.66 12.27 -5.92
N SER A 73 -12.65 13.11 -5.71
CA SER A 73 -11.25 12.69 -5.56
C SER A 73 -10.83 12.58 -4.10
N LYS A 74 -11.48 13.28 -3.17
CA LYS A 74 -11.14 13.24 -1.75
C LYS A 74 -12.36 12.88 -0.89
N ILE A 75 -12.15 12.00 0.08
CA ILE A 75 -13.16 11.69 1.11
C ILE A 75 -12.56 11.78 2.50
N THR A 76 -13.38 12.28 3.41
CA THR A 76 -13.10 12.20 4.84
C THR A 76 -14.03 11.16 5.45
N TYR A 77 -13.43 10.20 6.15
CA TYR A 77 -14.14 9.19 6.92
C TYR A 77 -14.00 9.50 8.40
N THR A 78 -15.14 9.50 9.11
CA THR A 78 -15.18 9.66 10.55
C THR A 78 -15.89 8.46 11.17
N ASN A 79 -15.20 7.77 12.09
CA ASN A 79 -15.81 6.66 12.82
C ASN A 79 -16.65 7.16 14.01
N PRO A 80 -17.56 6.33 14.57
CA PRO A 80 -18.41 6.72 15.70
C PRO A 80 -17.64 7.12 16.96
N CYS A 81 -16.37 6.70 17.07
CA CYS A 81 -15.50 7.00 18.19
C CYS A 81 -14.78 8.37 18.04
N GLY A 82 -15.06 9.12 16.97
CA GLY A 82 -14.45 10.44 16.70
C GLY A 82 -13.07 10.37 16.03
N GLY A 83 -12.65 9.20 15.56
CA GLY A 83 -11.46 9.03 14.75
C GLY A 83 -11.72 9.47 13.31
N GLU A 84 -10.83 10.29 12.77
CA GLU A 84 -10.93 10.83 11.41
C GLU A 84 -9.72 10.42 10.58
N ILE A 85 -9.98 10.08 9.32
CA ILE A 85 -8.96 9.74 8.32
C ILE A 85 -9.42 10.24 6.95
N VAL A 86 -8.48 10.80 6.20
CA VAL A 86 -8.73 11.36 4.86
C VAL A 86 -8.19 10.40 3.81
N PHE A 87 -9.00 10.06 2.82
CA PHE A 87 -8.56 9.35 1.62
C PHE A 87 -8.54 10.30 0.43
N GLU A 88 -7.46 10.24 -0.36
CA GLU A 88 -7.29 11.01 -1.58
C GLU A 88 -7.00 10.04 -2.73
N CYS A 89 -7.81 10.08 -3.78
CA CYS A 89 -7.65 9.29 -4.98
C CYS A 89 -6.87 10.06 -6.03
N VAL A 90 -5.79 9.44 -6.50
CA VAL A 90 -4.94 9.98 -7.55
C VAL A 90 -4.88 8.99 -8.70
N LYS A 91 -5.18 9.44 -9.92
CA LYS A 91 -5.11 8.58 -11.11
C LYS A 91 -3.71 8.49 -11.69
N TYR A 92 -3.04 9.65 -11.74
CA TYR A 92 -1.70 9.80 -12.29
C TYR A 92 -0.83 10.52 -11.28
N LEU A 93 0.33 9.94 -10.96
CA LEU A 93 1.32 10.55 -10.11
C LEU A 93 2.38 11.18 -10.99
N GLU A 94 2.43 12.51 -10.98
CA GLU A 94 3.47 13.25 -11.72
C GLU A 94 4.86 12.97 -11.14
N ASN A 95 4.94 12.82 -9.81
CA ASN A 95 6.21 12.67 -9.10
C ASN A 95 6.14 11.54 -8.06
N PHE A 96 6.18 10.30 -8.54
CA PHE A 96 6.02 9.09 -7.71
C PHE A 96 6.99 9.01 -6.52
N LEU A 97 8.26 9.40 -6.72
CA LEU A 97 9.27 9.40 -5.66
C LEU A 97 8.97 10.38 -4.53
N GLU A 98 8.45 11.56 -4.86
CA GLU A 98 8.08 12.57 -3.87
C GLU A 98 6.90 12.07 -3.02
N THR A 99 5.92 11.43 -3.66
CA THR A 99 4.81 10.78 -2.95
C THR A 99 5.34 9.71 -1.99
N ILE A 100 6.27 8.84 -2.40
CA ILE A 100 6.89 7.87 -1.49
C ILE A 100 7.58 8.55 -0.32
N GLN A 101 8.32 9.63 -0.55
CA GLN A 101 9.05 10.35 0.49
C GLN A 101 8.13 11.00 1.52
N GLN A 102 6.99 11.53 1.09
CA GLN A 102 5.99 12.19 1.94
C GLN A 102 5.12 11.20 2.75
N ASN A 103 5.15 9.92 2.38
CA ASN A 103 4.38 8.88 3.07
C ASN A 103 5.26 8.02 3.98
N ASP A 104 4.69 7.55 5.08
CA ASP A 104 5.39 6.79 6.13
C ASP A 104 5.27 5.28 5.93
N LEU A 105 4.23 4.84 5.21
CA LEU A 105 3.99 3.46 4.86
C LEU A 105 3.50 3.38 3.42
N ILE A 106 4.10 2.47 2.64
CA ILE A 106 3.67 2.19 1.29
C ILE A 106 3.03 0.81 1.24
N ILE A 107 1.84 0.72 0.67
CA ILE A 107 1.14 -0.54 0.39
C ILE A 107 1.08 -0.67 -1.12
N SER A 108 1.81 -1.62 -1.69
CA SER A 108 1.81 -1.79 -3.14
C SER A 108 1.34 -3.18 -3.53
N HIS A 109 0.71 -3.28 -4.69
CA HIS A 109 0.74 -4.54 -5.43
C HIS A 109 2.20 -4.91 -5.72
N ALA A 110 2.50 -6.21 -5.86
CA ALA A 110 3.84 -6.78 -6.07
C ALA A 110 4.51 -6.41 -7.43
N GLY A 111 4.38 -5.17 -7.88
CA GLY A 111 5.14 -4.61 -8.99
C GLY A 111 6.58 -4.34 -8.56
N ALA A 112 7.55 -4.98 -9.21
CA ALA A 112 8.94 -4.91 -8.76
C ALA A 112 9.59 -3.53 -8.91
N GLY A 113 9.24 -2.76 -9.94
CA GLY A 113 9.75 -1.39 -10.10
C GLY A 113 9.36 -0.52 -8.91
N THR A 114 8.08 -0.57 -8.54
CA THR A 114 7.55 0.10 -7.34
C THR A 114 8.23 -0.40 -6.06
N CYS A 115 8.36 -1.72 -5.88
CA CYS A 115 9.02 -2.27 -4.69
C CYS A 115 10.46 -1.77 -4.56
N LEU A 116 11.21 -1.76 -5.66
CA LEU A 116 12.59 -1.29 -5.69
C LEU A 116 12.69 0.20 -5.37
N GLU A 117 11.82 1.04 -5.93
CA GLU A 117 11.80 2.47 -5.66
C GLU A 117 11.47 2.79 -4.20
N VAL A 118 10.51 2.09 -3.60
CA VAL A 118 10.15 2.24 -2.18
C VAL A 118 11.30 1.82 -1.27
N LEU A 119 11.91 0.67 -1.55
CA LEU A 119 13.04 0.16 -0.79
C LEU A 119 14.27 1.07 -0.91
N ASN A 120 14.54 1.64 -2.08
CA ASN A 120 15.61 2.63 -2.27
C ASN A 120 15.40 3.89 -1.40
N GLN A 121 14.14 4.26 -1.11
CA GLN A 121 13.80 5.36 -0.20
C GLN A 121 13.79 4.94 1.28
N ASN A 122 14.14 3.70 1.60
CA ASN A 122 14.10 3.13 2.96
C ASN A 122 12.73 3.28 3.63
N LYS A 123 11.65 3.21 2.84
CA LYS A 123 10.29 3.32 3.36
C LYS A 123 9.73 1.93 3.69
N PRO A 124 8.97 1.78 4.79
CA PRO A 124 8.22 0.56 5.08
C PRO A 124 7.30 0.19 3.91
N LEU A 125 7.37 -1.07 3.49
CA LEU A 125 6.61 -1.60 2.36
C LEU A 125 5.78 -2.81 2.79
N ILE A 126 4.50 -2.79 2.44
CA ILE A 126 3.62 -3.97 2.46
C ILE A 126 3.29 -4.32 1.01
N VAL A 127 3.70 -5.52 0.61
CA VAL A 127 3.42 -6.07 -0.71
C VAL A 127 2.15 -6.89 -0.64
N VAL A 128 1.11 -6.47 -1.36
CA VAL A 128 -0.15 -7.20 -1.46
C VAL A 128 -0.20 -8.00 -2.75
N ILE A 129 -0.24 -9.32 -2.62
CA ILE A 129 -0.34 -10.25 -3.74
C ILE A 129 -1.77 -10.20 -4.29
N ASN A 130 -1.89 -10.04 -5.60
CA ASN A 130 -3.14 -10.23 -6.30
C ASN A 130 -3.29 -11.70 -6.70
N GLU A 131 -4.07 -12.46 -5.92
CA GLU A 131 -4.33 -13.88 -6.17
C GLU A 131 -5.16 -14.12 -7.44
N ASP A 132 -5.85 -13.10 -7.95
CA ASP A 132 -6.64 -13.19 -9.18
C ASP A 132 -5.75 -13.13 -10.45
N LEU A 133 -4.51 -12.62 -10.32
CA LEU A 133 -3.51 -12.63 -11.38
C LEU A 133 -2.60 -13.84 -11.16
N MET A 134 -2.64 -14.83 -12.06
CA MET A 134 -1.84 -16.06 -12.03
C MET A 134 -0.33 -15.84 -12.30
N ASN A 135 0.26 -14.77 -11.79
CA ASN A 135 1.66 -14.44 -11.96
C ASN A 135 2.47 -14.90 -10.75
N ASN A 136 2.93 -16.15 -10.77
CA ASN A 136 3.76 -16.73 -9.71
C ASN A 136 5.02 -15.89 -9.38
N HIS A 137 5.53 -15.13 -10.34
CA HIS A 137 6.70 -14.26 -10.18
C HIS A 137 6.48 -13.13 -9.15
N GLN A 138 5.29 -12.56 -9.10
CA GLN A 138 4.96 -11.49 -8.15
C GLN A 138 4.96 -12.03 -6.71
N THR A 139 4.40 -13.22 -6.54
CA THR A 139 4.40 -13.95 -5.27
C THR A 139 5.82 -14.34 -4.83
N GLU A 140 6.68 -14.76 -5.76
CA GLU A 140 8.06 -15.12 -5.46
C GLU A 140 8.86 -13.92 -4.94
N LEU A 141 8.73 -12.76 -5.61
CA LEU A 141 9.36 -11.52 -5.16
C LEU A 141 8.86 -11.10 -3.77
N ALA A 142 7.54 -11.10 -3.55
CA ALA A 142 6.96 -10.70 -2.27
C ALA A 142 7.46 -11.60 -1.12
N LYS A 143 7.53 -12.91 -1.34
CA LYS A 143 8.04 -13.88 -0.37
C LYS A 143 9.53 -13.69 -0.11
N GLN A 144 10.32 -13.38 -1.13
CA GLN A 144 11.75 -13.12 -0.97
C GLN A 144 11.98 -11.86 -0.12
N LEU A 145 11.28 -10.76 -0.41
CA LEU A 145 11.38 -9.52 0.36
C LEU A 145 10.99 -9.69 1.82
N GLU A 146 10.02 -10.57 2.09
CA GLU A 146 9.64 -10.93 3.46
C GLU A 146 10.71 -11.79 4.15
N ALA A 147 11.29 -12.77 3.45
CA ALA A 147 12.37 -13.61 3.97
C ALA A 147 13.63 -12.80 4.29
N ASP A 148 13.93 -11.78 3.48
CA ASP A 148 15.03 -10.84 3.70
C ASP A 148 14.71 -9.78 4.77
N GLU A 149 13.50 -9.81 5.34
CA GLU A 149 12.97 -8.85 6.32
C GLU A 149 12.98 -7.38 5.85
N LEU A 150 12.85 -7.17 4.53
CA LEU A 150 12.83 -5.87 3.87
C LEU A 150 11.40 -5.32 3.73
N ALA A 151 10.43 -6.20 3.45
CA ALA A 151 9.01 -5.85 3.30
C ALA A 151 8.12 -6.86 4.02
N PHE A 152 6.83 -6.53 4.16
CA PHE A 152 5.80 -7.50 4.56
C PHE A 152 5.12 -8.07 3.34
N CYS A 153 4.82 -9.37 3.34
CA CYS A 153 4.01 -10.00 2.31
C CYS A 153 2.59 -10.22 2.85
N SER A 154 1.57 -9.91 2.05
CA SER A 154 0.18 -10.11 2.41
C SER A 154 -0.68 -10.39 1.18
N ASN A 155 -1.90 -10.90 1.38
CA ASN A 155 -3.00 -10.79 0.44
C ASN A 155 -4.09 -9.87 1.02
N CYS A 156 -5.23 -9.74 0.34
CA CYS A 156 -6.36 -8.94 0.80
C CYS A 156 -6.92 -9.43 2.15
N ASP A 157 -6.92 -10.75 2.41
CA ASP A 157 -7.48 -11.34 3.63
C ASP A 157 -6.55 -11.19 4.85
N THR A 158 -5.24 -11.27 4.64
CA THR A 158 -4.22 -11.18 5.70
C THR A 158 -3.79 -9.76 5.99
N LEU A 159 -4.15 -8.77 5.16
CA LEU A 159 -3.69 -7.38 5.28
C LEU A 159 -4.00 -6.79 6.65
N LYS A 160 -5.18 -7.11 7.20
CA LYS A 160 -5.58 -6.71 8.55
C LYS A 160 -4.61 -7.16 9.65
N ASN A 161 -4.04 -8.36 9.53
CA ASN A 161 -3.11 -8.89 10.52
C ASN A 161 -1.76 -8.19 10.39
N VAL A 162 -1.29 -7.99 9.15
CA VAL A 162 -0.04 -7.30 8.88
C VAL A 162 -0.06 -5.85 9.37
N LEU A 163 -1.16 -5.13 9.17
CA LEU A 163 -1.32 -3.76 9.67
C LEU A 163 -1.30 -3.70 11.20
N LYS A 164 -1.92 -4.66 11.90
CA LYS A 164 -1.91 -4.72 13.37
C LYS A 164 -0.52 -5.03 13.93
N ASP A 165 0.24 -5.89 13.27
CA ASP A 165 1.58 -6.33 13.69
C ASP A 165 2.72 -5.55 13.03
N ILE A 166 2.43 -4.37 12.47
CA ILE A 166 3.43 -3.61 11.72
C ILE A 166 4.61 -3.18 12.61
N LYS A 167 5.82 -3.51 12.15
CA LYS A 167 7.09 -3.33 12.88
C LYS A 167 8.15 -2.76 11.93
N PRO A 168 9.14 -2.03 12.46
CA PRO A 168 10.26 -1.55 11.66
C PRO A 168 11.01 -2.74 11.03
N ARG A 169 11.26 -2.64 9.72
CA ARG A 169 11.99 -3.63 8.91
C ARG A 169 13.42 -3.19 8.67
N LYS A 170 14.24 -4.07 8.10
CA LYS A 170 15.63 -3.75 7.76
C LYS A 170 15.67 -2.70 6.64
N PRO A 171 16.54 -1.69 6.73
CA PRO A 171 16.74 -0.78 5.62
C PRO A 171 17.36 -1.52 4.44
N TYR A 172 16.93 -1.18 3.22
CA TYR A 172 17.49 -1.77 2.02
C TYR A 172 18.79 -1.07 1.65
N ILE A 173 19.84 -1.86 1.41
CA ILE A 173 21.13 -1.34 0.97
C ILE A 173 21.10 -1.22 -0.55
N VAL A 174 21.09 0.01 -1.04
CA VAL A 174 21.07 0.31 -2.48
C VAL A 174 22.25 -0.36 -3.16
N GLY A 175 21.97 -1.19 -4.17
CA GLY A 175 22.98 -1.94 -4.91
C GLY A 175 23.18 -3.38 -4.45
N ASP A 176 22.40 -3.87 -3.49
CA ASP A 176 22.39 -5.30 -3.15
C ASP A 176 21.75 -6.13 -4.27
N LYS A 177 22.60 -6.62 -5.16
CA LYS A 177 22.19 -7.47 -6.29
C LYS A 177 21.61 -8.81 -5.84
N ASN A 178 21.74 -9.23 -4.58
CA ASN A 178 21.18 -10.52 -4.17
C ASN A 178 19.65 -10.47 -3.99
N VAL A 179 19.12 -9.31 -3.61
CA VAL A 179 17.69 -9.14 -3.32
C VAL A 179 16.86 -9.14 -4.61
N PHE A 180 17.33 -8.41 -5.62
CA PHE A 180 16.62 -8.27 -6.90
C PHE A 180 17.34 -8.94 -8.07
N GLY A 181 18.51 -9.54 -7.89
CA GLY A 181 19.32 -10.06 -9.01
C GLY A 181 18.58 -11.10 -9.84
N LYS A 182 18.00 -12.12 -9.21
CA LYS A 182 17.21 -13.15 -9.91
C LYS A 182 16.00 -12.57 -10.66
N TYR A 183 15.38 -11.52 -10.11
CA TYR A 183 14.22 -10.87 -10.71
C TYR A 183 14.63 -9.93 -11.87
N LEU A 184 15.68 -9.12 -11.68
CA LEU A 184 16.21 -8.21 -12.69
C LEU A 184 16.75 -8.98 -13.90
N ASP A 185 17.45 -10.10 -13.67
CA ASP A 185 17.96 -10.96 -14.74
C ASP A 185 16.82 -11.54 -15.60
N GLN A 186 15.69 -11.89 -14.99
CA GLN A 186 14.52 -12.43 -15.68
C GLN A 186 13.66 -11.35 -16.37
N CYS A 187 13.48 -10.17 -15.76
CA CYS A 187 12.77 -9.06 -16.40
C CYS A 187 13.57 -8.41 -17.55
N MET A 188 14.90 -8.41 -17.46
CA MET A 188 15.78 -7.84 -18.50
C MET A 188 16.08 -8.84 -19.64
N GLY A 189 15.60 -10.08 -19.56
CA GLY A 189 15.74 -11.07 -20.64
C GLY A 189 17.19 -11.48 -20.93
N PHE A 190 18.07 -11.47 -19.92
CA PHE A 190 19.40 -12.06 -20.06
C PHE A 190 19.27 -13.58 -19.94
N VAL A 191 18.95 -14.22 -21.08
CA VAL A 191 19.27 -15.62 -21.37
C VAL A 191 20.53 -15.66 -22.21
#